data_AF-A0A420MGZ9-F1
#
_entry.id   AF-A0A420MGZ9-F1
#
_cell.length_a   1.000
_cell.length_b   1.000
_cell.length_c   1.000
_cell.angle_alpha   90.00
_cell.angle_beta   90.00
_cell.angle_gamma   90.00
#
_symmetry.space_group_name_H-M   'P 1'
#
loop_
_entity.id
_entity.type
_entity.pdbx_description
1 polymer ?
#
loop_
_entity_poly.entity_id
_entity_poly.type
_entity_poly.pdbx_seq_one_letter_code
_entity_poly.pdbx_strand_id
1 'polypeptide(L)'
;MARFGPHFSHEDTIHLIDDIADEISEVYPLLTMSHLESLITPQDLDSSVDSAARIAIANVALAMAFQWKAANPAFKELSPLAWGYFKTAMSICPLLLFQGSSVPAYEAILIMAMFMQGTGDIHNASYLNTFAVRAVQMFDAANPLKSLTSGVDGAENRMRVFWTLAALDVDMSFRLGIPPAMIMMVDLANGLPSEMSSDQIGRPIMPGVDHPIDIIKYRAQLTKIQFDVYWQLLSGPARQSPLYELSAKAGDLNQEIETWKQSLPSAIQPRHDYQDLVKKLPFQAIIIHLVFHDLKAKVQVAMNASSLEASAASARAIVQLMHHLPTHQFTGLW
;
A
#
# COMPACT_ATOMS: atom_id res chain seq x y z
N MET A 1 -19.44 -16.30 15.30
CA MET A 1 -18.27 -15.40 15.24
C MET A 1 -18.07 -14.75 16.59
N ALA A 2 -16.87 -14.84 17.16
CA ALA A 2 -16.54 -14.18 18.42
C ALA A 2 -16.42 -12.67 18.17
N ARG A 3 -17.00 -11.85 19.06
CA ARG A 3 -17.09 -10.40 18.92
C ARG A 3 -16.27 -9.74 20.02
N PHE A 4 -15.45 -8.76 19.66
CA PHE A 4 -14.46 -8.16 20.58
C PHE A 4 -14.52 -6.63 20.63
N GLY A 5 -15.35 -5.97 19.82
CA GLY A 5 -15.58 -4.52 19.81
C GLY A 5 -17.04 -4.13 20.14
N PRO A 6 -17.30 -2.83 20.37
CA PRO A 6 -18.66 -2.31 20.56
C PRO A 6 -19.57 -2.58 19.37
N HIS A 7 -20.86 -2.70 19.63
CA HIS A 7 -21.86 -2.91 18.60
C HIS A 7 -22.43 -1.57 18.14
N PHE A 8 -22.34 -1.33 16.84
CA PHE A 8 -23.03 -0.26 16.14
C PHE A 8 -24.07 -0.86 15.23
N SER A 9 -25.19 -0.16 15.03
CA SER A 9 -26.09 -0.49 13.93
C SER A 9 -25.36 -0.30 12.60
N HIS A 10 -25.92 -0.84 11.51
CA HIS A 10 -25.35 -0.62 10.17
C HIS A 10 -25.32 0.87 9.82
N GLU A 11 -26.35 1.62 10.23
CA GLU A 11 -26.47 3.06 10.03
C GLU A 11 -25.42 3.83 10.85
N ASP A 12 -25.24 3.48 12.13
CA ASP A 12 -24.20 4.08 12.98
C ASP A 12 -22.78 3.77 12.47
N THR A 13 -22.58 2.58 11.89
CA THR A 13 -21.29 2.17 11.32
C THR A 13 -20.97 2.99 10.08
N ILE A 14 -21.95 3.21 9.20
CA ILE A 14 -21.78 4.05 8.01
C ILE A 14 -21.50 5.49 8.43
N HIS A 15 -22.25 6.05 9.38
CA HIS A 15 -22.00 7.40 9.90
C HIS A 15 -20.58 7.55 10.48
N LEU A 16 -20.15 6.57 11.28
CA LEU A 16 -18.80 6.59 11.84
C LEU A 16 -17.72 6.46 10.77
N ILE A 17 -17.97 5.69 9.70
CA ILE A 17 -17.08 5.57 8.54
C ILE A 17 -17.07 6.85 7.71
N ASP A 18 -18.21 7.52 7.52
CA ASP A 18 -18.31 8.80 6.82
C ASP A 18 -17.46 9.88 7.52
N ASP A 19 -17.60 9.99 8.85
CA ASP A 19 -16.85 10.93 9.70
C ASP A 19 -15.31 10.76 9.63
N ILE A 20 -14.83 9.61 9.15
CA ILE A 20 -13.40 9.26 9.12
C ILE A 20 -12.88 8.94 7.71
N ALA A 21 -13.78 8.87 6.72
CA ALA A 21 -13.43 8.41 5.39
C ALA A 21 -12.45 9.37 4.71
N ASP A 22 -12.61 10.68 4.88
CA ASP A 22 -11.70 11.68 4.32
C ASP A 22 -10.28 11.55 4.90
N GLU A 23 -10.16 11.37 6.22
CA GLU A 23 -8.87 11.18 6.90
C GLU A 23 -8.16 9.90 6.43
N ILE A 24 -8.90 8.80 6.29
CA ILE A 24 -8.35 7.50 5.88
C ILE A 24 -8.04 7.48 4.38
N SER A 25 -8.86 8.13 3.55
CA SER A 25 -8.68 8.17 2.09
C SER A 25 -7.39 8.90 1.69
N GLU A 26 -6.96 9.90 2.47
CA GLU A 26 -5.68 10.58 2.26
C GLU A 26 -4.49 9.64 2.50
N VAL A 27 -4.60 8.78 3.53
CA VAL A 27 -3.54 7.86 3.96
C VAL A 27 -3.57 6.54 3.18
N TYR A 28 -4.74 6.15 2.69
CA TYR A 28 -4.97 4.89 1.99
C TYR A 28 -5.96 5.13 0.85
N PRO A 29 -5.47 5.49 -0.36
CA PRO A 29 -6.33 5.80 -1.50
C PRO A 29 -7.23 4.65 -1.97
N LEU A 30 -6.98 3.43 -1.49
CA LEU A 30 -7.86 2.29 -1.66
C LEU A 30 -9.19 2.48 -0.88
N LEU A 31 -9.13 3.03 0.33
CA LEU A 31 -10.22 3.09 1.31
C LEU A 31 -11.07 4.35 1.17
N THR A 32 -11.59 4.58 -0.03
CA THR A 32 -12.50 5.70 -0.24
C THR A 32 -13.91 5.43 0.24
N MET A 33 -14.65 6.47 0.59
CA MET A 33 -16.03 6.31 1.08
C MET A 33 -16.88 5.54 0.08
N SER A 34 -16.87 5.93 -1.20
CA SER A 34 -17.63 5.25 -2.25
C SER A 34 -17.26 3.76 -2.40
N HIS A 35 -15.97 3.44 -2.25
CA HIS A 35 -15.50 2.07 -2.26
C HIS A 35 -15.96 1.31 -1.01
N LEU A 36 -15.76 1.86 0.18
CA LEU A 36 -16.18 1.27 1.46
C LEU A 36 -17.68 1.03 1.50
N GLU A 37 -18.49 2.01 1.09
CA GLU A 37 -19.94 1.87 0.97
C GLU A 37 -20.31 0.75 0.01
N SER A 38 -19.68 0.68 -1.17
CA SER A 38 -19.95 -0.41 -2.13
C SER A 38 -19.63 -1.80 -1.55
N LEU A 39 -18.64 -1.87 -0.66
CA LEU A 39 -18.23 -3.10 -0.01
C LEU A 39 -19.04 -3.44 1.22
N ILE A 40 -19.60 -2.46 1.92
CA ILE A 40 -20.38 -2.69 3.14
C ILE A 40 -21.87 -2.89 2.81
N THR A 41 -22.34 -2.28 1.71
CA THR A 41 -23.74 -2.36 1.27
C THR A 41 -24.14 -3.81 0.96
N PRO A 42 -25.13 -4.37 1.67
CA PRO A 42 -25.64 -5.72 1.40
C PRO A 42 -26.15 -5.85 -0.03
N GLN A 43 -25.86 -6.97 -0.68
CA GLN A 43 -26.41 -7.30 -1.99
C GLN A 43 -27.35 -8.50 -1.89
N ASP A 44 -28.42 -8.50 -2.68
CA ASP A 44 -29.45 -9.55 -2.66
C ASP A 44 -28.91 -10.95 -2.99
N LEU A 45 -27.76 -11.04 -3.67
CA LEU A 45 -27.11 -12.27 -4.11
C LEU A 45 -25.85 -12.62 -3.30
N ASP A 46 -25.60 -11.96 -2.17
CA ASP A 46 -24.42 -12.21 -1.36
C ASP A 46 -24.40 -13.65 -0.82
N SER A 47 -23.26 -14.33 -0.98
CA SER A 47 -23.02 -15.57 -0.26
C SER A 47 -22.83 -15.30 1.24
N SER A 48 -22.95 -16.34 2.07
CA SER A 48 -22.61 -16.26 3.50
C SER A 48 -21.19 -15.75 3.74
N VAL A 49 -20.25 -16.10 2.84
CA VAL A 49 -18.85 -15.66 2.89
C VAL A 49 -18.72 -14.18 2.52
N ASP A 50 -19.47 -13.70 1.51
CA ASP A 50 -19.46 -12.29 1.13
C ASP A 50 -20.00 -11.42 2.25
N SER A 51 -21.14 -11.79 2.83
CA SER A 51 -21.70 -11.10 4.00
C SER A 51 -20.70 -11.02 5.17
N ALA A 52 -19.99 -12.13 5.44
CA ALA A 52 -18.93 -12.16 6.43
C ALA A 52 -17.75 -11.24 6.08
N ALA A 53 -17.36 -11.18 4.80
CA ALA A 53 -16.31 -10.28 4.32
C ALA A 53 -16.68 -8.80 4.50
N ARG A 54 -17.93 -8.41 4.22
CA ARG A 54 -18.42 -7.04 4.46
C ARG A 54 -18.31 -6.63 5.92
N ILE A 55 -18.69 -7.54 6.82
CA ILE A 55 -18.54 -7.32 8.28
C ILE A 55 -17.07 -7.15 8.64
N ALA A 56 -16.19 -7.97 8.07
CA ALA A 56 -14.75 -7.86 8.31
C ALA A 56 -14.18 -6.52 7.82
N ILE A 57 -14.59 -6.07 6.63
CA ILE A 57 -14.20 -4.77 6.04
C ILE A 57 -14.63 -3.62 6.94
N ALA A 58 -15.90 -3.59 7.36
CA ALA A 58 -16.40 -2.54 8.26
C ALA A 58 -15.61 -2.48 9.58
N ASN A 59 -15.34 -3.65 10.18
CA ASN A 59 -14.57 -3.71 11.42
C ASN A 59 -13.11 -3.24 11.21
N VAL A 60 -12.45 -3.65 10.13
CA VAL A 60 -11.07 -3.21 9.88
C VAL A 60 -11.00 -1.72 9.52
N ALA A 61 -11.96 -1.19 8.76
CA ALA A 61 -12.01 0.24 8.46
C ALA A 61 -12.10 1.07 9.76
N LEU A 62 -13.00 0.67 10.68
CA LEU A 62 -13.06 1.28 12.02
C LEU A 62 -11.75 1.09 12.80
N ALA A 63 -11.15 -0.09 12.75
CA ALA A 63 -9.88 -0.36 13.41
C ALA A 63 -8.77 0.59 12.92
N MET A 64 -8.65 0.77 11.60
CA MET A 64 -7.68 1.67 10.99
C MET A 64 -7.93 3.13 11.38
N ALA A 65 -9.19 3.55 11.47
CA ALA A 65 -9.55 4.90 11.90
C ALA A 65 -9.16 5.17 13.35
N PHE A 66 -9.51 4.25 14.26
CA PHE A 66 -9.14 4.37 15.66
C PHE A 66 -7.64 4.25 15.87
N GLN A 67 -6.95 3.43 15.06
CA GLN A 67 -5.51 3.40 15.01
C GLN A 67 -4.98 4.78 14.60
N TRP A 68 -5.41 5.34 13.47
CA TRP A 68 -5.00 6.66 13.00
C TRP A 68 -5.19 7.75 14.06
N LYS A 69 -6.36 7.81 14.71
CA LYS A 69 -6.61 8.76 15.81
C LYS A 69 -5.66 8.52 16.98
N ALA A 70 -5.47 7.27 17.39
CA ALA A 70 -4.54 6.90 18.47
C ALA A 70 -3.06 7.17 18.16
N ALA A 71 -2.70 7.50 16.90
CA ALA A 71 -1.37 8.01 16.55
C ALA A 71 -1.03 9.29 17.29
N ASN A 72 -2.05 10.12 17.52
CA ASN A 72 -1.93 11.32 18.32
C ASN A 72 -1.89 10.90 19.80
N PRO A 73 -0.85 11.30 20.56
CA PRO A 73 -0.75 11.00 21.98
C PRO A 73 -1.99 11.39 22.80
N ALA A 74 -2.74 12.42 22.37
CA ALA A 74 -3.98 12.85 22.99
C ALA A 74 -5.11 11.81 22.93
N PHE A 75 -5.06 10.88 21.98
CA PHE A 75 -6.10 9.88 21.75
C PHE A 75 -5.58 8.44 21.90
N LYS A 76 -4.44 8.25 22.57
CA LYS A 76 -3.83 6.91 22.79
C LYS A 76 -4.78 5.90 23.44
N GLU A 77 -5.74 6.38 24.22
CA GLU A 77 -6.79 5.58 24.87
C GLU A 77 -7.73 4.86 23.89
N LEU A 78 -7.73 5.26 22.61
CA LEU A 78 -8.50 4.59 21.55
C LEU A 78 -7.83 3.32 21.00
N SER A 79 -6.56 3.05 21.34
CA SER A 79 -5.83 1.87 20.87
C SER A 79 -6.53 0.53 21.20
N PRO A 80 -7.02 0.29 22.43
CA PRO A 80 -7.77 -0.94 22.74
C PRO A 80 -9.03 -1.12 21.89
N LEU A 81 -9.68 -0.01 21.50
CA LEU A 81 -10.87 -0.01 20.65
C LEU A 81 -10.51 -0.43 19.22
N ALA A 82 -9.43 0.12 18.65
CA ALA A 82 -8.89 -0.30 17.35
C ALA A 82 -8.65 -1.82 17.32
N TRP A 83 -7.98 -2.35 18.34
CA TRP A 83 -7.71 -3.79 18.46
C TRP A 83 -8.98 -4.64 18.66
N GLY A 84 -10.02 -4.11 19.31
CA GLY A 84 -11.31 -4.80 19.48
C GLY A 84 -12.02 -5.04 18.14
N TYR A 85 -12.05 -4.02 17.28
CA TYR A 85 -12.58 -4.15 15.92
C TYR A 85 -11.72 -5.08 15.07
N PHE A 86 -10.39 -4.90 15.08
CA PHE A 86 -9.49 -5.76 14.33
C PHE A 86 -9.61 -7.25 14.73
N LYS A 87 -9.71 -7.55 16.03
CA LYS A 87 -9.94 -8.93 16.52
C LYS A 87 -11.25 -9.52 16.04
N THR A 88 -12.30 -8.71 15.92
CA THR A 88 -13.58 -9.16 15.36
C THR A 88 -13.41 -9.55 13.90
N ALA A 89 -12.71 -8.74 13.10
CA ALA A 89 -12.42 -9.06 11.71
C ALA A 89 -11.49 -10.28 11.56
N MET A 90 -10.45 -10.39 12.39
CA MET A 90 -9.55 -11.56 12.42
C MET A 90 -10.29 -12.85 12.80
N SER A 91 -11.37 -12.79 13.57
CA SER A 91 -12.20 -13.97 13.85
C SER A 91 -12.91 -14.52 12.59
N ILE A 92 -13.06 -13.68 11.57
CA ILE A 92 -13.67 -14.01 10.27
C ILE A 92 -12.60 -14.48 9.27
N CYS A 93 -11.35 -14.07 9.45
CA CYS A 93 -10.24 -14.37 8.54
C CYS A 93 -10.16 -15.86 8.14
N PRO A 94 -10.25 -16.86 9.04
CA PRO A 94 -10.24 -18.26 8.62
C PRO A 94 -11.33 -18.63 7.60
N LEU A 95 -12.54 -18.08 7.74
CA LEU A 95 -13.62 -18.30 6.77
C LEU A 95 -13.25 -17.74 5.40
N LEU A 96 -12.68 -16.53 5.35
CA LEU A 96 -12.24 -15.88 4.12
C LEU A 96 -11.10 -16.65 3.46
N LEU A 97 -10.14 -17.14 4.24
CA LEU A 97 -8.99 -17.88 3.73
C LEU A 97 -9.37 -19.21 3.06
N PHE A 98 -10.33 -19.93 3.64
CA PHE A 98 -10.67 -21.28 3.17
C PHE A 98 -11.86 -21.33 2.21
N GLN A 99 -12.68 -20.28 2.16
CA GLN A 99 -13.92 -20.27 1.37
C GLN A 99 -14.12 -18.99 0.54
N GLY A 100 -13.28 -17.97 0.72
CA GLY A 100 -13.38 -16.69 0.02
C GLY A 100 -12.50 -16.65 -1.23
N SER A 101 -13.12 -16.50 -2.39
CA SER A 101 -12.44 -16.13 -3.64
C SER A 101 -13.14 -14.97 -4.33
N SER A 102 -13.94 -14.17 -3.61
CA SER A 102 -14.67 -13.02 -4.13
C SER A 102 -13.94 -11.70 -3.87
N VAL A 103 -14.39 -10.63 -4.52
CA VAL A 103 -13.85 -9.27 -4.36
C VAL A 103 -13.85 -8.81 -2.89
N PRO A 104 -14.98 -8.89 -2.16
CA PRO A 104 -14.99 -8.49 -0.75
C PRO A 104 -14.05 -9.34 0.11
N ALA A 105 -13.86 -10.62 -0.22
CA ALA A 105 -13.02 -11.51 0.57
C ALA A 105 -11.53 -11.14 0.49
N TYR A 106 -10.97 -10.93 -0.71
CA TYR A 106 -9.56 -10.56 -0.83
C TYR A 106 -9.30 -9.12 -0.37
N GLU A 107 -10.25 -8.20 -0.55
CA GLU A 107 -10.12 -6.83 -0.04
C GLU A 107 -10.15 -6.80 1.49
N ALA A 108 -11.04 -7.56 2.13
CA ALA A 108 -11.03 -7.71 3.59
C ALA A 108 -9.64 -8.12 4.11
N ILE A 109 -9.02 -9.12 3.48
CA ILE A 109 -7.69 -9.62 3.86
C ILE A 109 -6.60 -8.58 3.59
N LEU A 110 -6.65 -7.89 2.45
CA LEU A 110 -5.70 -6.81 2.12
C LEU A 110 -5.78 -5.68 3.15
N ILE A 111 -6.97 -5.23 3.51
CA ILE A 111 -7.13 -4.14 4.48
C ILE A 111 -6.67 -4.60 5.88
N MET A 112 -6.87 -5.88 6.25
CA MET A 112 -6.27 -6.45 7.47
C MET A 112 -4.73 -6.40 7.42
N ALA A 113 -4.12 -6.68 6.26
CA ALA A 113 -2.67 -6.57 6.08
C ALA A 113 -2.19 -5.13 6.26
N MET A 114 -2.93 -4.16 5.72
CA MET A 114 -2.65 -2.72 5.87
C MET A 114 -2.73 -2.26 7.33
N PHE A 115 -3.74 -2.72 8.08
CA PHE A 115 -3.81 -2.47 9.53
C PHE A 115 -2.56 -3.01 10.25
N MET A 116 -2.18 -4.26 9.98
CA MET A 116 -0.99 -4.87 10.61
C MET A 116 0.30 -4.13 10.22
N GLN A 117 0.43 -3.69 8.97
CA GLN A 117 1.54 -2.83 8.55
C GLN A 117 1.60 -1.54 9.39
N GLY A 118 0.45 -0.90 9.63
CA GLY A 118 0.34 0.28 10.50
C GLY A 118 0.68 0.02 11.97
N THR A 119 0.63 -1.23 12.45
CA THR A 119 1.08 -1.59 13.81
C THR A 119 2.59 -1.82 13.91
N GLY A 120 3.27 -1.99 12.76
CA GLY A 120 4.67 -2.39 12.66
C GLY A 120 4.96 -3.88 12.81
N ASP A 121 3.93 -4.70 12.92
CA ASP A 121 4.07 -6.15 12.83
C ASP A 121 4.12 -6.59 11.35
N ILE A 122 5.30 -6.39 10.76
CA ILE A 122 5.58 -6.67 9.35
C ILE A 122 5.43 -8.15 8.99
N HIS A 123 5.64 -9.06 9.95
CA HIS A 123 5.51 -10.50 9.71
C HIS A 123 4.05 -10.88 9.47
N ASN A 124 3.16 -10.45 10.37
CA ASN A 124 1.73 -10.72 10.22
C ASN A 124 1.12 -9.97 9.03
N ALA A 125 1.57 -8.75 8.76
CA ALA A 125 1.20 -8.02 7.54
C ALA A 125 1.60 -8.81 6.28
N SER A 126 2.81 -9.36 6.23
CA SER A 126 3.30 -10.16 5.10
C SER A 126 2.52 -11.46 4.87
N TYR A 127 2.14 -12.17 5.95
CA TYR A 127 1.29 -13.36 5.84
C TYR A 127 -0.10 -13.02 5.29
N LEU A 128 -0.75 -12.00 5.84
CA LEU A 128 -2.07 -11.55 5.38
C LEU A 128 -2.01 -11.09 3.91
N ASN A 129 -0.97 -10.34 3.54
CA ASN A 129 -0.77 -9.92 2.16
C ASN A 129 -0.62 -11.12 1.22
N THR A 130 0.19 -12.11 1.59
CA THR A 130 0.36 -13.35 0.80
C THR A 130 -0.97 -14.10 0.63
N PHE A 131 -1.82 -14.11 1.66
CA PHE A 131 -3.16 -14.68 1.55
C PHE A 131 -4.06 -13.89 0.59
N ALA A 132 -4.03 -12.55 0.64
CA ALA A 132 -4.75 -11.72 -0.32
C ALA A 132 -4.28 -11.96 -1.76
N VAL A 133 -2.96 -12.06 -1.99
CA VAL A 133 -2.37 -12.44 -3.29
C VAL A 133 -2.93 -13.79 -3.77
N ARG A 134 -2.98 -14.79 -2.89
CA ARG A 134 -3.51 -16.11 -3.25
C ARG A 134 -5.00 -16.06 -3.57
N ALA A 135 -5.79 -15.30 -2.82
CA ALA A 135 -7.21 -15.12 -3.07
C ALA A 135 -7.48 -14.42 -4.41
N VAL A 136 -6.69 -13.39 -4.74
CA VAL A 136 -6.70 -12.71 -6.05
C VAL A 136 -6.38 -13.69 -7.18
N GLN A 137 -5.32 -14.49 -7.04
CA GLN A 137 -4.94 -15.52 -8.01
C GLN A 137 -6.08 -16.52 -8.27
N MET A 138 -6.77 -16.96 -7.20
CA MET A 138 -7.92 -17.86 -7.32
C MET A 138 -9.12 -17.19 -7.99
N PHE A 139 -9.41 -15.92 -7.66
CA PHE A 139 -10.47 -15.15 -8.29
C PHE A 139 -10.23 -14.96 -9.79
N ASP A 140 -9.03 -14.53 -10.18
CA ASP A 140 -8.65 -14.29 -11.58
C ASP A 140 -8.70 -15.59 -12.39
N ALA A 141 -8.22 -16.71 -11.82
CA ALA A 141 -8.30 -18.02 -12.46
C ALA A 141 -9.75 -18.49 -12.69
N ALA A 142 -10.65 -18.20 -11.75
CA ALA A 142 -12.07 -18.52 -11.87
C ALA A 142 -12.84 -17.52 -12.77
N ASN A 143 -12.33 -16.30 -12.92
CA ASN A 143 -13.00 -15.21 -13.66
C ASN A 143 -12.05 -14.52 -14.66
N PRO A 144 -11.57 -15.20 -15.73
CA PRO A 144 -10.59 -14.63 -16.65
C PRO A 144 -11.02 -13.31 -17.30
N LEU A 145 -12.34 -13.14 -17.53
CA LEU A 145 -12.92 -11.92 -18.11
C LEU A 145 -12.95 -10.72 -17.14
N LYS A 146 -12.80 -10.96 -15.82
CA LYS A 146 -12.78 -9.94 -14.77
C LYS A 146 -11.42 -9.82 -14.10
N SER A 147 -10.38 -10.34 -14.74
CA SER A 147 -9.02 -10.34 -14.21
C SER A 147 -8.61 -8.95 -13.74
N LEU A 148 -7.98 -8.87 -12.57
CA LEU A 148 -7.40 -7.63 -12.04
C LEU A 148 -6.35 -7.03 -12.99
N THR A 149 -5.77 -7.84 -13.89
CA THR A 149 -4.78 -7.44 -14.88
C THR A 149 -5.35 -7.02 -16.25
N SER A 150 -6.67 -7.17 -16.49
CA SER A 150 -7.24 -7.02 -17.85
C SER A 150 -7.85 -5.65 -18.18
N GLY A 151 -7.97 -4.72 -17.22
CA GLY A 151 -8.23 -3.31 -17.49
C GLY A 151 -9.59 -2.91 -18.11
N VAL A 152 -10.57 -3.82 -18.24
CA VAL A 152 -11.90 -3.51 -18.83
C VAL A 152 -12.96 -3.29 -17.74
N ASP A 153 -13.76 -2.23 -17.91
CA ASP A 153 -14.92 -1.69 -17.15
C ASP A 153 -15.17 -2.12 -15.69
N GLY A 154 -15.33 -1.12 -14.80
CA GLY A 154 -15.24 -1.29 -13.35
C GLY A 154 -13.80 -1.52 -12.86
N ALA A 155 -12.82 -1.20 -13.71
CA ALA A 155 -11.41 -1.58 -13.60
C ALA A 155 -10.60 -0.74 -12.61
N GLU A 156 -11.03 0.47 -12.24
CA GLU A 156 -10.17 1.40 -11.48
C GLU A 156 -9.97 0.98 -10.03
N ASN A 157 -11.03 0.63 -9.31
CA ASN A 157 -10.89 0.14 -7.93
C ASN A 157 -10.10 -1.16 -7.90
N ARG A 158 -10.35 -2.08 -8.84
CA ARG A 158 -9.56 -3.30 -9.02
C ARG A 158 -8.08 -2.99 -9.28
N MET A 159 -7.79 -2.01 -10.13
CA MET A 159 -6.43 -1.56 -10.41
C MET A 159 -5.78 -0.94 -9.15
N ARG A 160 -6.52 -0.15 -8.36
CA ARG A 160 -6.04 0.39 -7.08
C ARG A 160 -5.74 -0.73 -6.09
N VAL A 161 -6.61 -1.73 -5.97
CA VAL A 161 -6.36 -2.93 -5.14
C VAL A 161 -5.09 -3.62 -5.59
N PHE A 162 -4.98 -3.91 -6.89
CA PHE A 162 -3.83 -4.61 -7.46
C PHE A 162 -2.51 -3.88 -7.15
N TRP A 163 -2.44 -2.58 -7.41
CA TRP A 163 -1.23 -1.80 -7.17
C TRP A 163 -0.96 -1.56 -5.68
N THR A 164 -1.99 -1.49 -4.84
CA THR A 164 -1.83 -1.44 -3.38
C THR A 164 -1.25 -2.74 -2.86
N LEU A 165 -1.78 -3.87 -3.30
CA LEU A 165 -1.31 -5.21 -2.97
C LEU A 165 0.15 -5.41 -3.45
N ALA A 166 0.46 -4.99 -4.67
CA ALA A 166 1.81 -5.10 -5.24
C ALA A 166 2.82 -4.20 -4.50
N ALA A 167 2.45 -2.96 -4.19
CA ALA A 167 3.27 -2.03 -3.42
C ALA A 167 3.57 -2.58 -2.01
N LEU A 168 2.53 -3.05 -1.32
CA LEU A 168 2.64 -3.63 0.02
C LEU A 168 3.56 -4.86 0.02
N ASP A 169 3.37 -5.76 -0.95
CA ASP A 169 4.16 -6.98 -1.12
C ASP A 169 5.66 -6.69 -1.29
N VAL A 170 6.02 -5.79 -2.22
CA VAL A 170 7.43 -5.48 -2.50
C VAL A 170 8.09 -4.73 -1.35
N ASP A 171 7.38 -3.80 -0.70
CA ASP A 171 7.89 -3.03 0.43
C ASP A 171 8.24 -3.95 1.61
N MET A 172 7.36 -4.89 1.94
CA MET A 172 7.61 -5.86 3.01
C MET A 172 8.71 -6.85 2.65
N SER A 173 8.72 -7.32 1.40
CA SER A 173 9.72 -8.26 0.89
C SER A 173 11.14 -7.71 0.95
N PHE A 174 11.31 -6.41 0.63
CA PHE A 174 12.59 -5.73 0.74
C PHE A 174 13.14 -5.73 2.17
N ARG A 175 12.26 -5.60 3.17
CA ARG A 175 12.64 -5.50 4.58
C ARG A 175 12.86 -6.86 5.22
N LEU A 176 11.99 -7.81 4.89
CA LEU A 176 12.10 -9.19 5.35
C LEU A 176 13.23 -9.95 4.62
N GLY A 177 13.70 -9.43 3.48
CA GLY A 177 14.72 -10.09 2.65
C GLY A 177 14.19 -11.36 1.97
N ILE A 178 12.88 -11.43 1.73
CA ILE A 178 12.19 -12.58 1.10
C ILE A 178 11.73 -12.22 -0.32
N PRO A 179 11.42 -13.22 -1.16
CA PRO A 179 10.82 -12.98 -2.47
C PRO A 179 9.41 -12.38 -2.39
N PRO A 180 9.13 -11.31 -3.16
CA PRO A 180 7.76 -10.83 -3.37
C PRO A 180 6.86 -11.90 -3.98
N ALA A 181 5.66 -12.06 -3.44
CA ALA A 181 4.66 -13.00 -3.94
C ALA A 181 3.98 -12.55 -5.25
N MET A 182 3.92 -11.25 -5.50
CA MET A 182 3.24 -10.62 -6.65
C MET A 182 4.10 -10.52 -7.91
N ILE A 183 5.38 -10.91 -7.85
CA ILE A 183 6.36 -10.65 -8.92
C ILE A 183 5.88 -11.07 -10.31
N MET A 184 5.37 -12.30 -10.45
CA MET A 184 4.86 -12.82 -11.73
C MET A 184 3.61 -12.08 -12.22
N MET A 185 2.77 -11.58 -11.32
CA MET A 185 1.52 -10.88 -11.69
C MET A 185 1.80 -9.46 -12.14
N VAL A 186 2.83 -8.81 -11.58
CA VAL A 186 3.27 -7.46 -11.98
C VAL A 186 3.87 -7.46 -13.38
N ASP A 187 4.66 -8.48 -13.73
CA ASP A 187 5.20 -8.65 -15.09
C ASP A 187 4.09 -8.81 -16.15
N LEU A 188 2.98 -9.44 -15.76
CA LEU A 188 1.81 -9.70 -16.63
C LEU A 188 0.77 -8.56 -16.60
N ALA A 189 0.97 -7.52 -15.78
CA ALA A 189 0.00 -6.45 -15.61
C ALA A 189 -0.04 -5.52 -16.84
N ASN A 190 -1.12 -5.62 -17.62
CA ASN A 190 -1.39 -4.75 -18.76
C ASN A 190 -2.12 -3.48 -18.31
N GLY A 191 -1.36 -2.49 -17.82
CA GLY A 191 -1.88 -1.17 -17.50
C GLY A 191 -1.28 -0.55 -16.24
N LEU A 192 -1.29 0.78 -16.20
CA LEU A 192 -1.11 1.57 -14.98
C LEU A 192 -2.49 2.13 -14.59
N PRO A 193 -2.70 2.53 -13.32
CA PRO A 193 -3.88 3.33 -12.95
C PRO A 193 -4.00 4.50 -13.95
N SER A 194 -5.15 4.58 -14.64
CA SER A 194 -5.32 5.46 -15.80
C SER A 194 -5.54 6.92 -15.37
N GLU A 195 -5.19 7.85 -16.26
CA GLU A 195 -5.36 9.30 -16.08
C GLU A 195 -6.84 9.75 -16.10
N MET A 196 -7.78 8.83 -16.33
CA MET A 196 -9.19 9.12 -16.65
C MET A 196 -10.17 8.59 -15.61
N SER A 197 -9.77 8.52 -14.33
CA SER A 197 -10.75 8.39 -13.25
C SER A 197 -11.60 9.66 -13.20
N SER A 198 -12.93 9.49 -13.28
CA SER A 198 -13.90 10.54 -12.95
C SER A 198 -13.78 11.00 -11.51
N ASP A 199 -13.13 10.18 -10.67
CA ASP A 199 -13.08 10.37 -9.24
C ASP A 199 -11.77 11.07 -8.85
N GLN A 200 -11.85 12.07 -7.97
CA GLN A 200 -10.69 12.86 -7.50
C GLN A 200 -9.81 12.09 -6.49
N ILE A 201 -10.02 10.79 -6.36
CA ILE A 201 -9.42 9.93 -5.35
C ILE A 201 -7.92 9.75 -5.62
N GLY A 202 -7.09 9.96 -4.59
CA GLY A 202 -5.63 9.85 -4.70
C GLY A 202 -4.98 10.95 -5.52
N ARG A 203 -5.72 12.04 -5.81
CA ARG A 203 -5.24 13.20 -6.58
C ARG A 203 -5.25 14.48 -5.74
N PRO A 204 -4.33 14.63 -4.77
CA PRO A 204 -4.28 15.85 -3.98
C PRO A 204 -3.96 17.05 -4.86
N ILE A 205 -4.66 18.16 -4.62
CA ILE A 205 -4.31 19.46 -5.20
C ILE A 205 -3.13 20.00 -4.39
N MET A 206 -1.97 20.07 -5.02
CA MET A 206 -0.77 20.58 -4.37
C MET A 206 -0.76 22.12 -4.40
N PRO A 207 -0.28 22.79 -3.34
CA PRO A 207 -0.07 24.23 -3.36
C PRO A 207 0.85 24.63 -4.53
N GLY A 208 0.32 25.42 -5.47
CA GLY A 208 1.06 25.87 -6.66
C GLY A 208 1.03 24.93 -7.86
N VAL A 209 0.15 23.92 -7.87
CA VAL A 209 -0.12 23.07 -9.05
C VAL A 209 -1.59 23.20 -9.43
N ASP A 210 -1.85 23.61 -10.68
CA ASP A 210 -3.21 23.88 -11.17
C ASP A 210 -4.02 22.61 -11.48
N HIS A 211 -3.39 21.43 -11.43
CA HIS A 211 -4.01 20.16 -11.79
C HIS A 211 -3.75 19.07 -10.72
N PRO A 212 -4.73 18.18 -10.47
CA PRO A 212 -4.58 17.09 -9.51
C PRO A 212 -3.46 16.13 -9.92
N ILE A 213 -2.61 15.71 -8.97
CA ILE A 213 -1.46 14.82 -9.25
C ILE A 213 -1.86 13.37 -8.98
N ASP A 214 -1.71 12.49 -9.97
CA ASP A 214 -2.01 11.06 -9.81
C ASP A 214 -0.90 10.32 -9.05
N ILE A 215 -0.95 10.39 -7.71
CA ILE A 215 0.08 9.80 -6.86
C ILE A 215 0.06 8.26 -6.95
N ILE A 216 -1.11 7.65 -7.14
CA ILE A 216 -1.25 6.19 -7.25
C ILE A 216 -0.51 5.69 -8.49
N LYS A 217 -0.63 6.37 -9.63
CA LYS A 217 0.12 6.06 -10.85
C LYS A 217 1.63 6.11 -10.61
N TYR A 218 2.14 7.16 -9.98
CA TYR A 218 3.58 7.29 -9.70
C TYR A 218 4.07 6.23 -8.71
N ARG A 219 3.26 5.89 -7.69
CA ARG A 219 3.56 4.79 -6.77
C ARG A 219 3.61 3.45 -7.49
N ALA A 220 2.66 3.17 -8.39
CA ALA A 220 2.61 1.95 -9.20
C ALA A 220 3.83 1.82 -10.13
N GLN A 221 4.24 2.91 -10.77
CA GLN A 221 5.48 2.94 -11.57
C GLN A 221 6.70 2.63 -10.71
N LEU A 222 6.82 3.27 -9.54
CA LEU A 222 7.93 3.00 -8.62
C LEU A 222 7.90 1.55 -8.10
N THR A 223 6.72 1.00 -7.84
CA THR A 223 6.53 -0.41 -7.47
C THR A 223 7.13 -1.34 -8.53
N LYS A 224 6.89 -1.10 -9.83
CA LYS A 224 7.51 -1.91 -10.91
C LYS A 224 9.04 -1.88 -10.82
N ILE A 225 9.62 -0.69 -10.69
CA ILE A 225 11.07 -0.54 -10.54
C ILE A 225 11.60 -1.26 -9.29
N GLN A 226 10.85 -1.27 -8.18
CA GLN A 226 11.21 -2.06 -6.99
C GLN A 226 11.24 -3.58 -7.28
N PHE A 227 10.26 -4.10 -8.02
CA PHE A 227 10.28 -5.52 -8.44
C PHE A 227 11.49 -5.82 -9.34
N ASP A 228 11.82 -4.93 -10.28
CA ASP A 228 12.99 -5.07 -11.14
C ASP A 228 14.30 -5.05 -10.35
N VAL A 229 14.44 -4.11 -9.41
CA VAL A 229 15.59 -4.06 -8.49
C VAL A 229 15.69 -5.34 -7.67
N TYR A 230 14.57 -5.85 -7.15
CA TYR A 230 14.59 -7.13 -6.43
C TYR A 230 15.10 -8.26 -7.31
N TRP A 231 14.48 -8.43 -8.47
CA TRP A 231 14.77 -9.54 -9.38
C TRP A 231 16.22 -9.51 -9.87
N GLN A 232 16.69 -8.33 -10.28
CA GLN A 232 17.98 -8.19 -10.95
C GLN A 232 19.17 -8.03 -9.99
N LEU A 233 18.94 -7.53 -8.76
CA LEU A 233 20.03 -7.26 -7.80
C LEU A 233 19.94 -8.05 -6.50
N LEU A 234 18.74 -8.37 -6.01
CA LEU A 234 18.54 -8.91 -4.65
C LEU A 234 18.15 -10.39 -4.62
N SER A 235 17.66 -10.94 -5.73
CA SER A 235 17.21 -12.32 -5.85
C SER A 235 18.35 -13.34 -5.64
N GLY A 236 17.98 -14.58 -5.31
CA GLY A 236 18.94 -15.67 -5.14
C GLY A 236 19.86 -15.85 -6.37
N PRO A 237 19.32 -15.91 -7.60
CA PRO A 237 20.11 -15.95 -8.83
C PRO A 237 20.98 -14.70 -9.03
N ALA A 238 20.44 -13.50 -8.78
CA ALA A 238 21.21 -12.26 -8.93
C ALA A 238 22.46 -12.23 -8.04
N ARG A 239 22.35 -12.69 -6.78
CA ARG A 239 23.50 -12.75 -5.85
C ARG A 239 24.61 -13.69 -6.31
N GLN A 240 24.33 -14.59 -7.25
CA GLN A 240 25.32 -15.50 -7.84
C GLN A 240 25.96 -14.93 -9.11
N SER A 241 25.41 -13.84 -9.68
CA SER A 241 25.99 -13.18 -10.83
C SER A 241 27.33 -12.54 -10.50
N PRO A 242 28.26 -12.48 -11.48
CA PRO A 242 29.52 -11.76 -11.32
C PRO A 242 29.31 -10.29 -10.96
N LEU A 243 30.23 -9.75 -10.16
CA LEU A 243 30.15 -8.38 -9.63
C LEU A 243 30.07 -7.30 -10.72
N TYR A 244 30.74 -7.50 -11.86
CA TYR A 244 30.68 -6.56 -12.99
C TYR A 244 29.28 -6.53 -13.64
N GLU A 245 28.60 -7.68 -13.69
CA GLU A 245 27.26 -7.80 -14.27
C GLU A 245 26.23 -7.16 -13.34
N LEU A 246 26.36 -7.40 -12.02
CA LEU A 246 25.55 -6.75 -11.00
C LEU A 246 25.73 -5.23 -11.03
N SER A 247 26.97 -4.76 -11.15
CA SER A 247 27.26 -3.32 -11.25
C SER A 247 26.68 -2.69 -12.52
N ALA A 248 26.68 -3.41 -13.65
CA ALA A 248 26.07 -2.93 -14.89
C ALA A 248 24.54 -2.82 -14.75
N LYS A 249 23.88 -3.89 -14.29
CA LYS A 249 22.43 -3.90 -13.99
C LYS A 249 22.03 -2.79 -13.03
N ALA A 250 22.83 -2.57 -11.98
CA ALA A 250 22.58 -1.51 -11.02
C ALA A 250 22.72 -0.11 -11.65
N GLY A 251 23.63 0.08 -12.62
CA GLY A 251 23.73 1.30 -13.40
C GLY A 251 22.47 1.59 -14.23
N ASP A 252 21.95 0.57 -14.92
CA ASP A 252 20.73 0.67 -15.73
C ASP A 252 19.52 1.00 -14.86
N LEU A 253 19.35 0.29 -13.74
CA LEU A 253 18.28 0.55 -12.76
C LEU A 253 18.41 1.94 -12.12
N ASN A 254 19.64 2.41 -11.85
CA ASN A 254 19.85 3.76 -11.33
C ASN A 254 19.39 4.83 -12.33
N GLN A 255 19.62 4.62 -13.63
CA GLN A 255 19.14 5.49 -14.69
C GLN A 255 17.62 5.46 -14.81
N GLU A 256 16.99 4.29 -14.68
CA GLU A 256 15.54 4.15 -14.67
C GLU A 256 14.91 4.92 -13.50
N ILE A 257 15.47 4.79 -12.30
CA ILE A 257 15.02 5.53 -11.10
C ILE A 257 15.13 7.04 -11.30
N GLU A 258 16.22 7.55 -11.90
CA GLU A 258 16.35 8.98 -12.20
C GLU A 258 15.36 9.44 -13.27
N THR A 259 15.14 8.62 -14.30
CA THR A 259 14.19 8.91 -15.37
C THR A 259 12.77 9.00 -14.81
N TRP A 260 12.39 8.05 -13.96
CA TRP A 260 11.13 8.09 -13.23
C TRP A 260 11.04 9.36 -12.38
N LYS A 261 12.06 9.71 -11.60
CA LYS A 261 12.08 10.95 -10.78
C LYS A 261 11.86 12.20 -11.63
N GLN A 262 12.47 12.29 -12.80
CA GLN A 262 12.30 13.43 -13.71
C GLN A 262 10.89 13.53 -14.31
N SER A 263 10.15 12.42 -14.39
CA SER A 263 8.76 12.39 -14.86
C SER A 263 7.74 12.92 -13.85
N LEU A 264 8.13 13.08 -12.57
CA LEU A 264 7.25 13.60 -11.52
C LEU A 264 7.11 15.13 -11.64
N PRO A 265 5.93 15.71 -11.31
CA PRO A 265 5.79 17.14 -11.13
C PRO A 265 6.73 17.66 -10.03
N SER A 266 7.27 18.87 -10.20
CA SER A 266 8.25 19.48 -9.28
C SER A 266 7.78 19.58 -7.82
N ALA A 267 6.47 19.61 -7.60
CA ALA A 267 5.83 19.62 -6.28
C ALA A 267 6.00 18.30 -5.50
N ILE A 268 6.09 17.16 -6.19
CA ILE A 268 6.21 15.82 -5.57
C ILE A 268 7.53 15.12 -5.89
N GLN A 269 8.47 15.77 -6.57
CA GLN A 269 9.79 15.20 -6.82
C GLN A 269 10.58 15.00 -5.52
N PRO A 270 11.16 13.80 -5.28
CA PRO A 270 12.06 13.56 -4.15
C PRO A 270 13.27 14.51 -4.14
N ARG A 271 13.55 15.09 -2.97
CA ARG A 271 14.67 16.02 -2.76
C ARG A 271 15.66 15.44 -1.74
N HIS A 272 16.80 16.10 -1.58
CA HIS A 272 17.81 15.74 -0.57
C HIS A 272 17.77 16.68 0.65
N ASP A 273 17.05 17.80 0.56
CA ASP A 273 16.86 18.76 1.65
C ASP A 273 15.37 19.06 1.80
N TYR A 274 14.87 18.80 3.00
CA TYR A 274 13.45 18.69 3.32
C TYR A 274 12.93 19.73 4.32
N GLN A 275 13.82 20.55 4.90
CA GLN A 275 13.59 21.49 6.00
C GLN A 275 12.12 21.89 6.25
N ASP A 276 11.58 22.83 5.48
CA ASP A 276 10.21 23.34 5.66
C ASP A 276 9.20 22.79 4.65
N LEU A 277 9.67 22.00 3.67
CA LEU A 277 8.84 21.53 2.56
C LEU A 277 8.00 20.32 2.95
N VAL A 278 8.49 19.44 3.83
CA VAL A 278 7.78 18.19 4.18
C VAL A 278 6.48 18.47 4.91
N LYS A 279 6.40 19.55 5.70
CA LYS A 279 5.15 19.99 6.36
C LYS A 279 4.04 20.35 5.36
N LYS A 280 4.38 20.55 4.08
CA LYS A 280 3.44 20.90 3.01
C LYS A 280 3.20 19.74 2.04
N LEU A 281 3.88 18.61 2.23
CA LEU A 281 3.72 17.43 1.38
C LEU A 281 2.58 16.56 1.90
N PRO A 282 1.70 16.05 1.02
CA PRO A 282 0.70 15.08 1.39
C PRO A 282 1.40 13.78 1.79
N PHE A 283 0.76 13.01 2.65
CA PHE A 283 1.32 11.78 3.21
C PHE A 283 1.83 10.81 2.13
N GLN A 284 1.07 10.61 1.05
CA GLN A 284 1.48 9.71 -0.05
C GLN A 284 2.76 10.16 -0.76
N ALA A 285 3.01 11.47 -0.86
CA ALA A 285 4.24 11.98 -1.45
C ALA A 285 5.45 11.68 -0.53
N ILE A 286 5.27 11.77 0.78
CA ILE A 286 6.30 11.38 1.77
C ILE A 286 6.65 9.90 1.61
N ILE A 287 5.65 9.02 1.45
CA ILE A 287 5.88 7.59 1.21
C ILE A 287 6.67 7.36 -0.08
N ILE A 288 6.29 8.02 -1.18
CA ILE A 288 7.06 7.94 -2.44
C ILE A 288 8.52 8.37 -2.23
N HIS A 289 8.77 9.42 -1.47
CA HIS A 289 10.12 9.91 -1.21
C HIS A 289 10.95 8.92 -0.40
N LEU A 290 10.35 8.28 0.60
CA LEU A 290 10.99 7.25 1.41
C LEU A 290 11.34 6.02 0.55
N VAL A 291 10.40 5.53 -0.28
CA VAL A 291 10.64 4.41 -1.21
C VAL A 291 11.74 4.74 -2.20
N PHE A 292 11.72 5.95 -2.77
CA PHE A 292 12.76 6.39 -3.70
C PHE A 292 14.16 6.35 -3.05
N HIS A 293 14.29 6.91 -1.84
CA HIS A 293 15.59 6.98 -1.16
C HIS A 293 16.09 5.61 -0.70
N ASP A 294 15.19 4.74 -0.23
CA ASP A 294 15.54 3.35 0.11
C ASP A 294 16.02 2.57 -1.12
N LEU A 295 15.30 2.71 -2.24
CA LEU A 295 15.64 2.07 -3.49
C LEU A 295 16.98 2.56 -4.05
N LYS A 296 17.21 3.89 -4.01
CA LYS A 296 18.49 4.51 -4.38
C LYS A 296 19.64 3.97 -3.55
N ALA A 297 19.47 3.89 -2.22
CA ALA A 297 20.50 3.37 -1.35
C ALA A 297 20.87 1.92 -1.70
N LYS A 298 19.87 1.06 -1.95
CA LYS A 298 20.08 -0.34 -2.34
C LYS A 298 20.83 -0.48 -3.68
N VAL A 299 20.43 0.30 -4.69
CA VAL A 299 21.08 0.27 -6.01
C VAL A 299 22.52 0.80 -5.94
N GLN A 300 22.76 1.88 -5.19
CA GLN A 300 24.10 2.45 -5.02
C GLN A 300 25.08 1.47 -4.35
N VAL A 301 24.61 0.70 -3.36
CA VAL A 301 25.40 -0.36 -2.73
C VAL A 301 25.79 -1.42 -3.76
N ALA A 302 24.87 -1.80 -4.66
CA ALA A 302 25.15 -2.80 -5.71
C ALA A 302 26.09 -2.30 -6.82
N MET A 303 26.16 -0.98 -7.06
CA MET A 303 27.08 -0.39 -8.05
C MET A 303 28.55 -0.41 -7.60
N ASN A 304 28.88 -0.84 -6.38
CA ASN A 304 30.21 -0.67 -5.75
C ASN A 304 30.76 0.76 -5.84
N ALA A 305 29.89 1.75 -6.06
CA ALA A 305 30.31 3.12 -6.17
C ALA A 305 30.64 3.61 -4.76
N SER A 306 31.89 3.99 -4.60
CA SER A 306 32.51 4.69 -3.48
C SER A 306 31.88 6.06 -3.18
N SER A 307 30.55 6.18 -3.21
CA SER A 307 29.85 7.35 -2.69
C SER A 307 29.12 6.96 -1.41
N LEU A 308 29.91 6.73 -0.35
CA LEU A 308 29.42 6.80 1.03
C LEU A 308 28.57 8.07 1.21
N GLU A 309 28.92 9.16 0.50
CA GLU A 309 28.18 10.42 0.48
C GLU A 309 26.77 10.31 -0.08
N ALA A 310 26.54 9.57 -1.18
CA ALA A 310 25.21 9.41 -1.78
C ALA A 310 24.32 8.49 -0.94
N SER A 311 24.88 7.38 -0.43
CA SER A 311 24.17 6.51 0.52
C SER A 311 23.84 7.27 1.82
N ALA A 312 24.79 8.07 2.32
CA ALA A 312 24.56 8.95 3.46
C ALA A 312 23.55 10.06 3.15
N ALA A 313 23.47 10.55 1.92
CA ALA A 313 22.46 11.53 1.51
C ALA A 313 21.06 10.93 1.53
N SER A 314 20.88 9.72 0.98
CA SER A 314 19.63 8.97 1.06
C SER A 314 19.23 8.68 2.51
N ALA A 315 20.20 8.25 3.34
CA ALA A 315 19.95 8.01 4.76
C ALA A 315 19.54 9.28 5.52
N ARG A 316 20.23 10.42 5.28
CA ARG A 316 19.85 11.72 5.86
C ARG A 316 18.45 12.15 5.44
N ALA A 317 18.12 12.00 4.16
CA ALA A 317 16.79 12.28 3.63
C ALA A 317 15.71 11.43 4.32
N ILE A 318 15.94 10.13 4.49
CA ILE A 318 15.02 9.23 5.20
C ILE A 318 14.81 9.70 6.65
N VAL A 319 15.89 10.03 7.37
CA VAL A 319 15.79 10.51 8.76
C VAL A 319 15.00 11.82 8.84
N GLN A 320 15.22 12.76 7.93
CA GLN A 320 14.47 14.02 7.87
C GLN A 320 12.97 13.77 7.61
N LEU A 321 12.64 12.89 6.67
CA LEU A 321 11.25 12.50 6.37
C LEU A 321 10.58 11.84 7.58
N MET A 322 11.29 10.93 8.27
CA MET A 322 10.79 10.23 9.46
C MET A 322 10.49 11.18 10.63
N HIS A 323 11.27 12.24 10.83
CA HIS A 323 11.01 13.24 11.88
C HIS A 323 9.74 14.07 11.67
N HIS A 324 9.16 14.01 10.47
CA HIS A 324 7.92 14.71 10.15
C HIS A 324 6.72 13.77 10.09
N LEU A 325 6.93 12.48 10.30
CA LEU A 325 5.87 11.51 10.49
C LEU A 325 5.43 11.49 11.97
N PRO A 326 4.13 11.38 12.27
CA PRO A 326 3.62 11.20 13.64
C PRO A 326 4.35 10.07 14.37
N THR A 327 5.02 10.41 15.48
CA THR A 327 6.17 9.69 16.09
C THR A 327 5.91 8.29 16.65
N HIS A 328 4.73 7.70 16.49
CA HIS A 328 4.40 6.39 17.08
C HIS A 328 3.86 5.32 16.12
N GLN A 329 3.55 5.64 14.86
CA GLN A 329 3.00 4.66 13.91
C GLN A 329 3.95 4.28 12.78
N PHE A 330 4.84 5.20 12.41
CA PHE A 330 5.58 5.06 11.16
C PHE A 330 6.87 4.26 11.25
N THR A 331 7.31 3.90 12.46
CA THR A 331 8.35 2.87 12.66
C THR A 331 7.90 1.49 12.18
N GLY A 332 6.58 1.30 11.93
CA GLY A 332 6.04 0.08 11.37
C GLY A 332 5.85 0.10 9.85
N LEU A 333 5.60 1.30 9.32
CA LEU A 333 5.50 1.54 7.89
C LEU A 333 6.87 1.66 7.23
N TRP A 334 7.98 1.72 8.00
CA TRP A 334 9.40 1.73 7.59
C TRP A 334 10.30 0.78 8.40
#